data_AF-A0AAN6RNX3-F1
#
_entry.id   AF-A0AAN6RNX3-F1
#
_cell.length_a   1.000
_cell.length_b   1.000
_cell.length_c   1.000
_cell.angle_alpha   90.00
_cell.angle_beta   90.00
_cell.angle_gamma   90.00
#
_symmetry.space_group_name_H-M   'P 1'
#
loop_
_entity.id
_entity.type
_entity.pdbx_description
1 polymer ?
#
loop_
_entity_poly.entity_id
_entity_poly.type
_entity_poly.pdbx_seq_one_letter_code
_entity_poly.pdbx_strand_id
1 'polypeptide(L)'
;MGQSGRRVRKGVALSSALPSLWDLALPGQPFKCPICLTMQRFPNDRSWRSHAFDDLKAYRCTNPDTGCRERLFGQPDAWFKHELKEHRALSHCLLCGLGPLSRPALHQHLSTSHHEFNSDGFMMLEEGGRNVTKTLSAGDCPFCSSWEGQVRRAGTTPILVNVTVMVDVEQFKNHVAAHQEELAVLALLGLPSRTKLSIWVSQEDPSPQLLPT
;
A
#
# COMPACT_ATOMS: atom_id res chain seq x y z
N MET A 1 -39.48 -42.08 -8.11
CA MET A 1 -38.13 -41.97 -7.50
C MET A 1 -37.57 -40.61 -7.87
N GLY A 2 -37.72 -39.65 -6.96
CA GLY A 2 -37.43 -38.23 -7.19
C GLY A 2 -36.01 -37.85 -6.81
N GLN A 3 -35.37 -37.15 -7.75
CA GLN A 3 -34.22 -36.24 -7.69
C GLN A 3 -33.60 -35.90 -6.33
N SER A 4 -32.26 -35.87 -6.28
CA SER A 4 -31.54 -34.69 -5.76
C SER A 4 -30.09 -34.69 -6.23
N GLY A 5 -29.84 -34.06 -7.37
CA GLY A 5 -28.49 -33.69 -7.80
C GLY A 5 -28.03 -32.45 -7.04
N ARG A 6 -27.10 -32.63 -6.11
CA ARG A 6 -26.51 -31.54 -5.32
C ARG A 6 -25.59 -30.71 -6.22
N ARG A 7 -26.08 -29.56 -6.69
CA ARG A 7 -25.31 -28.60 -7.50
C ARG A 7 -24.27 -27.92 -6.58
N VAL A 8 -23.01 -28.33 -6.70
CA VAL A 8 -21.87 -27.68 -6.02
C VAL A 8 -21.73 -26.26 -6.59
N ARG A 9 -21.88 -25.25 -5.74
CA ARG A 9 -21.61 -23.85 -6.09
C ARG A 9 -20.10 -23.71 -6.27
N LYS A 10 -19.63 -23.51 -7.52
CA LYS A 10 -18.26 -23.06 -7.78
C LYS A 10 -18.09 -21.68 -7.13
N GLY A 11 -17.15 -21.57 -6.19
CA GLY A 11 -16.80 -20.28 -5.58
C GLY A 11 -16.29 -19.32 -6.64
N VAL A 12 -16.78 -18.08 -6.61
CA VAL A 12 -16.20 -16.99 -7.41
C VAL A 12 -14.82 -16.70 -6.81
N ALA A 13 -13.77 -16.79 -7.62
CA ALA A 13 -12.44 -16.40 -7.21
C ALA A 13 -12.46 -14.92 -6.80
N LEU A 14 -12.10 -14.61 -5.56
CA LEU A 14 -11.93 -13.24 -5.10
C LEU A 14 -10.66 -12.70 -5.77
N SER A 15 -10.81 -11.74 -6.67
CA SER A 15 -9.68 -10.98 -7.20
C SER A 15 -9.23 -9.96 -6.14
N SER A 16 -7.97 -9.98 -5.74
CA SER A 16 -7.36 -8.95 -4.89
C SER A 16 -6.89 -7.72 -5.69
N ALA A 17 -7.15 -7.69 -7.00
CA ALA A 17 -6.75 -6.61 -7.89
C ALA A 17 -7.96 -5.83 -8.44
N LEU A 18 -7.77 -4.53 -8.63
CA LEU A 18 -8.72 -3.67 -9.35
C LEU A 18 -8.88 -4.15 -10.80
N PRO A 19 -10.09 -4.03 -11.38
CA PRO A 19 -10.28 -4.22 -12.82
C PRO A 19 -9.44 -3.23 -13.61
N SER A 20 -8.98 -3.64 -14.79
CA SER A 20 -8.31 -2.74 -15.73
C SER A 20 -9.31 -1.68 -16.23
N LEU A 21 -8.81 -0.56 -16.74
CA LEU A 21 -9.66 0.47 -17.32
C LEU A 21 -10.48 -0.09 -18.50
N TRP A 22 -9.90 -1.03 -19.25
CA TRP A 22 -10.52 -1.68 -20.41
C TRP A 22 -11.67 -2.61 -20.03
N ASP A 23 -11.69 -3.14 -18.80
CA ASP A 23 -12.82 -3.90 -18.28
C ASP A 23 -14.02 -3.00 -17.95
N LEU A 24 -13.77 -1.70 -17.74
CA LEU A 24 -14.76 -0.71 -17.30
C LEU A 24 -15.30 0.15 -18.44
N ALA A 25 -14.46 0.45 -19.44
CA ALA A 25 -14.79 1.36 -20.52
C ALA A 25 -13.99 1.09 -21.79
N LEU A 26 -14.60 1.43 -22.93
CA LEU A 26 -13.87 1.57 -24.19
C LEU A 26 -12.84 2.72 -24.11
N PRO A 27 -11.75 2.66 -24.91
CA PRO A 27 -10.69 3.66 -24.86
C PRO A 27 -11.20 5.08 -25.01
N GLY A 28 -10.90 5.92 -24.02
CA GLY A 28 -11.24 7.33 -24.02
C GLY A 28 -12.73 7.64 -23.79
N GLN A 29 -13.59 6.65 -23.52
CA GLN A 29 -14.99 6.90 -23.18
C GLN A 29 -15.17 7.15 -21.68
N PRO A 30 -16.09 8.04 -21.28
CA PRO A 30 -16.43 8.21 -19.88
C PRO A 30 -17.24 7.01 -19.37
N PHE A 31 -17.05 6.65 -18.11
CA PHE A 31 -17.79 5.57 -17.44
C PHE A 31 -18.12 5.95 -16.00
N LYS A 32 -19.08 5.24 -15.40
CA LYS A 32 -19.40 5.42 -13.98
C LYS A 32 -18.40 4.63 -13.13
N CYS A 33 -17.57 5.32 -12.35
CA CYS A 33 -16.60 4.69 -11.47
C CYS A 33 -17.30 3.79 -10.43
N PRO A 34 -16.89 2.53 -10.25
CA PRO A 34 -17.51 1.63 -9.27
C PRO A 34 -17.23 2.00 -7.81
N ILE A 35 -16.29 2.90 -7.54
CA ILE A 35 -15.84 3.28 -6.19
C ILE A 35 -16.54 4.58 -5.76
N CYS A 36 -16.25 5.71 -6.42
CA CYS A 36 -16.87 7.00 -6.09
C CYS A 36 -18.27 7.20 -6.70
N LEU A 37 -18.73 6.30 -7.57
CA LEU A 37 -20.04 6.35 -8.25
C LEU A 37 -20.27 7.58 -9.14
N THR A 38 -19.21 8.33 -9.49
CA THR A 38 -19.26 9.49 -10.39
C THR A 38 -18.81 9.14 -11.80
N MET A 39 -19.21 9.96 -12.79
CA MET A 39 -18.75 9.81 -14.17
C MET A 39 -17.29 10.27 -14.28
N GLN A 40 -16.42 9.37 -14.74
CA GLN A 40 -14.99 9.60 -14.85
C GLN A 40 -14.50 9.26 -16.26
N ARG A 41 -13.36 9.85 -16.64
CA ARG A 41 -12.66 9.55 -17.88
C ARG A 41 -11.16 9.58 -17.60
N PHE A 42 -10.47 8.50 -17.95
CA PHE A 42 -9.04 8.35 -17.73
C PHE A 42 -8.31 8.10 -19.05
N PRO A 43 -7.12 8.68 -19.26
CA PRO A 43 -6.31 8.41 -20.45
C PRO A 43 -5.64 7.02 -20.42
N ASN A 44 -5.43 6.43 -19.24
CA ASN A 44 -4.76 5.14 -19.10
C ASN A 44 -5.03 4.48 -17.73
N ASP A 45 -4.69 3.19 -17.64
CA ASP A 45 -4.80 2.37 -16.42
C ASP A 45 -4.12 3.00 -15.20
N ARG A 46 -2.96 3.64 -15.38
CA ARG A 46 -2.23 4.28 -14.27
C ARG A 46 -3.05 5.39 -13.63
N SER A 47 -3.63 6.28 -14.44
CA SER A 47 -4.49 7.36 -13.95
C SER A 47 -5.78 6.85 -13.32
N TRP A 48 -6.36 5.78 -13.86
CA TRP A 48 -7.50 5.08 -13.26
C TRP A 48 -7.16 4.50 -11.88
N ARG A 49 -6.07 3.74 -11.76
CA ARG A 49 -5.62 3.13 -10.50
C ARG A 49 -5.28 4.18 -9.45
N SER A 50 -4.61 5.26 -9.84
CA SER A 50 -4.30 6.36 -8.92
C SER A 50 -5.58 7.02 -8.39
N HIS A 51 -6.61 7.24 -9.22
CA HIS A 51 -7.91 7.71 -8.75
C HIS A 51 -8.58 6.70 -7.81
N ALA A 52 -8.61 5.42 -8.20
CA ALA A 52 -9.26 4.37 -7.44
C ALA A 52 -8.68 4.23 -6.03
N PHE A 53 -7.35 4.15 -5.91
CA PHE A 53 -6.69 4.08 -4.60
C PHE A 53 -6.77 5.39 -3.81
N ASP A 54 -6.88 6.54 -4.49
CA ASP A 54 -7.14 7.80 -3.80
C ASP A 54 -8.51 7.83 -3.14
N ASP A 55 -9.54 7.40 -3.86
CA ASP A 55 -10.91 7.35 -3.36
C ASP A 55 -11.07 6.31 -2.24
N LEU A 56 -10.38 5.18 -2.35
CA LEU A 56 -10.33 4.16 -1.30
C LEU A 56 -9.55 4.58 -0.06
N LYS A 57 -8.71 5.60 -0.18
CA LYS A 57 -7.69 5.92 0.82
C LYS A 57 -6.90 4.67 1.20
N ALA A 58 -6.41 3.98 0.17
CA ALA A 58 -5.87 2.62 0.26
C ALA A 58 -4.68 2.50 1.21
N TYR A 59 -3.96 3.60 1.46
CA TYR A 59 -2.74 3.58 2.23
C TYR A 59 -2.95 4.10 3.66
N ARG A 60 -2.32 3.44 4.64
CA ARG A 60 -2.36 3.85 6.05
C ARG A 60 -0.98 3.78 6.68
N CYS A 61 -0.74 4.59 7.71
CA CYS A 61 0.45 4.43 8.54
C CYS A 61 0.50 3.00 9.11
N THR A 62 1.67 2.36 8.97
CA THR A 62 1.97 0.99 9.41
C THR A 62 2.67 0.95 10.76
N ASN A 63 3.13 2.09 11.25
CA ASN A 63 3.72 2.18 12.57
C ASN A 63 2.64 1.94 13.65
N PRO A 64 2.95 1.15 14.71
CA PRO A 64 2.00 0.88 15.79
C PRO A 64 1.69 2.10 16.68
N ASP A 65 2.37 3.24 16.50
CA ASP A 65 2.12 4.46 17.26
C ASP A 65 0.67 4.96 17.13
N THR A 66 0.07 5.24 18.30
CA THR A 66 -1.31 5.69 18.46
C THR A 66 -1.62 7.00 17.74
N GLY A 67 -0.63 7.89 17.56
CA GLY A 67 -0.81 9.20 16.93
C GLY A 67 -1.14 9.17 15.43
N CYS A 68 -0.91 8.03 14.76
CA CYS A 68 -1.07 7.91 13.31
C CYS A 68 -2.21 6.96 12.89
N ARG A 69 -2.95 6.40 13.85
CA ARG A 69 -3.91 5.32 13.61
C ARG A 69 -5.01 5.66 12.60
N GLU A 70 -5.49 6.90 12.64
CA GLU A 70 -6.57 7.42 11.79
C GLU A 70 -6.07 8.08 10.49
N ARG A 71 -4.75 8.14 10.27
CA ARG A 71 -4.20 8.77 9.06
C ARG A 71 -4.28 7.81 7.88
N LEU A 72 -5.16 8.14 6.94
CA LEU A 72 -5.30 7.48 5.65
C LEU A 72 -4.78 8.38 4.54
N PHE A 73 -4.22 7.76 3.51
CA PHE A 73 -3.63 8.43 2.37
C PHE A 73 -4.15 7.80 1.09
N GLY A 74 -4.37 8.63 0.09
CA GLY A 74 -4.79 8.17 -1.22
C GLY A 74 -3.66 7.86 -2.20
N GLN A 75 -2.44 8.32 -1.89
CA GLN A 75 -1.26 8.14 -2.74
C GLN A 75 -0.12 7.48 -1.95
N PRO A 76 0.62 6.52 -2.55
CA PRO A 76 1.68 5.79 -1.87
C PRO A 76 2.85 6.70 -1.49
N ASP A 77 3.17 7.69 -2.33
CA ASP A 77 4.23 8.66 -2.04
C ASP A 77 3.91 9.53 -0.82
N ALA A 78 2.64 9.91 -0.64
CA ALA A 78 2.22 10.71 0.50
C ALA A 78 2.31 9.91 1.80
N TRP A 79 1.82 8.66 1.78
CA TRP A 79 1.95 7.73 2.89
C TRP A 79 3.42 7.46 3.25
N PHE A 80 4.24 7.15 2.25
CA PHE A 80 5.61 6.73 2.50
C PHE A 80 6.52 7.89 2.89
N LYS A 81 6.25 9.10 2.38
CA LYS A 81 6.90 10.33 2.88
C LYS A 81 6.62 10.55 4.36
N HIS A 82 5.39 10.26 4.82
CA HIS A 82 5.04 10.31 6.24
C HIS A 82 5.81 9.25 7.04
N GLU A 83 5.81 8.00 6.59
CA GLU A 83 6.59 6.91 7.21
C GLU A 83 8.08 7.23 7.33
N LEU A 84 8.71 7.68 6.23
CA LEU A 84 10.12 8.05 6.20
C LEU A 84 10.44 9.19 7.16
N LYS A 85 9.55 10.17 7.29
CA LYS A 85 9.79 11.34 8.14
C LYS A 85 9.56 11.04 9.62
N GLU A 86 8.45 10.39 9.96
CA GLU A 86 7.99 10.28 11.34
C GLU A 86 8.43 8.99 12.04
N HIS A 87 8.71 7.93 11.27
CA HIS A 87 8.91 6.58 11.82
C HIS A 87 10.22 5.92 11.40
N ARG A 88 10.71 6.20 10.19
CA ARG A 88 11.89 5.56 9.60
C ARG A 88 13.06 6.52 9.39
N ALA A 89 12.94 7.74 9.90
CA ALA A 89 14.03 8.71 9.95
C ALA A 89 15.05 8.28 11.00
N LEU A 90 16.32 8.32 10.62
CA LEU A 90 17.43 8.19 11.55
C LEU A 90 18.15 9.53 11.66
N SER A 91 18.56 9.88 12.88
CA SER A 91 19.22 11.14 13.16
C SER A 91 20.54 10.92 13.90
N HIS A 92 21.50 11.81 13.70
CA HIS A 92 22.70 11.88 14.52
C HIS A 92 22.51 12.94 15.60
N CYS A 93 23.09 12.71 16.77
CA CYS A 93 23.19 13.75 17.79
C CYS A 93 24.11 14.85 17.29
N LEU A 94 23.61 16.08 17.17
CA LEU A 94 24.41 17.23 16.73
C LEU A 94 25.45 17.69 17.76
N LEU A 95 25.31 17.27 19.02
CA LEU A 95 26.17 17.71 20.12
C LEU A 95 27.44 16.85 20.24
N CYS A 96 27.34 15.55 19.94
CA CYS A 96 28.47 14.62 20.06
C CYS A 96 28.71 13.74 18.82
N GLY A 97 27.87 13.84 17.79
CA GLY A 97 27.97 13.05 16.56
C GLY A 97 27.48 11.61 16.65
N LEU A 98 26.95 11.17 17.81
CA LEU A 98 26.46 9.79 17.98
C LEU A 98 25.29 9.49 17.02
N GLY A 99 25.42 8.43 16.21
CA GLY A 99 24.36 7.98 15.32
C GLY A 99 24.84 7.06 14.20
N PRO A 100 23.93 6.65 13.30
CA PRO A 100 22.51 7.04 13.23
C PRO A 100 21.64 6.38 14.33
N LEU A 101 20.72 7.15 14.93
CA LEU A 101 19.78 6.72 15.98
C LEU A 101 18.33 6.90 15.52
N SER A 102 17.43 6.04 15.98
CA SER A 102 15.98 6.28 15.83
C SER A 102 15.54 7.45 16.72
N ARG A 103 14.41 8.09 16.39
CA ARG A 103 13.82 9.17 17.21
C ARG A 103 13.77 8.86 18.72
N PRO A 104 13.20 7.72 19.19
CA PRO A 104 13.17 7.42 20.62
C PRO A 104 14.58 7.21 21.20
N ALA A 105 15.50 6.59 20.45
CA ALA A 105 16.87 6.38 20.91
C ALA A 105 17.66 7.71 21.00
N LEU A 106 17.46 8.62 20.06
CA LEU A 106 18.06 9.96 20.10
C LEU A 106 17.49 10.76 21.27
N HIS A 107 16.16 10.74 21.48
CA HIS A 107 15.53 11.41 22.61
C HIS A 107 16.07 10.89 23.95
N GLN A 108 16.18 9.57 24.09
CA GLN A 108 16.77 8.94 25.27
C GLN A 108 18.24 9.36 25.46
N HIS A 109 19.05 9.32 24.39
CA HIS A 109 20.45 9.73 24.43
C HIS A 109 20.63 11.19 24.84
N LEU A 110 19.87 12.10 24.23
CA LEU A 110 19.89 13.53 24.56
C LEU A 110 19.49 13.74 26.03
N SER A 111 18.48 13.02 26.52
CA SER A 111 18.01 13.11 27.90
C SER A 111 19.02 12.62 28.94
N THR A 112 19.87 11.63 28.60
CA THR A 112 20.83 11.02 29.55
C THR A 112 22.25 11.55 29.44
N SER A 113 22.65 12.02 28.26
CA SER A 113 24.04 12.41 27.96
C SER A 113 24.22 13.92 27.82
N HIS A 114 23.14 14.65 27.54
CA HIS A 114 23.14 16.08 27.26
C HIS A 114 22.04 16.81 28.04
N HIS A 115 21.93 16.52 29.35
CA HIS A 115 20.95 17.17 30.23
C HIS A 115 20.82 18.67 29.92
N GLU A 116 19.59 19.23 29.90
CA GLU A 116 19.23 20.65 29.66
C GLU A 116 18.60 21.03 28.29
N PHE A 117 17.63 20.28 27.76
CA PHE A 117 16.79 20.78 26.67
C PHE A 117 15.31 20.83 27.05
N ASN A 118 14.64 21.91 26.66
CA ASN A 118 13.18 21.96 26.62
C ASN A 118 12.67 21.20 25.36
N SER A 119 11.36 20.97 25.27
CA SER A 119 10.75 20.25 24.14
C SER A 119 11.15 20.81 22.78
N ASP A 120 11.27 22.13 22.67
CA ASP A 120 11.56 22.81 21.41
C ASP A 120 13.02 22.61 20.99
N GLY A 121 13.96 22.63 21.94
CA GLY A 121 15.36 22.30 21.71
C GLY A 121 15.54 20.86 21.25
N PHE A 122 14.81 19.91 21.85
CA PHE A 122 14.80 18.52 21.38
C PHE A 122 14.33 18.41 19.93
N MET A 123 13.23 19.06 19.56
CA MET A 123 12.73 19.04 18.19
C MET A 123 13.72 19.63 17.19
N MET A 124 14.37 20.74 17.54
CA MET A 124 15.38 21.38 16.67
C MET A 124 16.59 20.48 16.44
N LEU A 125 17.10 19.83 17.50
CA LEU A 125 18.23 18.90 17.41
C LEU A 125 17.87 17.64 16.60
N GLU A 126 16.68 17.10 16.80
CA GLU A 126 16.18 15.94 16.08
C GLU A 126 16.05 16.21 14.58
N GLU A 127 15.45 17.35 14.21
CA GLU A 127 15.26 17.76 12.81
C GLU A 127 16.59 18.09 12.14
N GLY A 128 17.47 18.85 12.82
CA GLY A 128 18.78 19.23 12.27
C GLY A 128 19.73 18.04 12.11
N GLY A 129 19.60 17.00 12.94
CA GLY A 129 20.40 15.79 12.88
C GLY A 129 19.90 14.74 11.88
N ARG A 130 18.77 14.98 11.20
CA ARG A 130 18.10 13.97 10.36
C ARG A 130 18.97 13.57 9.17
N ASN A 131 19.15 12.27 9.00
CA ASN A 131 19.79 11.66 7.84
C ASN A 131 18.74 11.20 6.83
N VAL A 132 19.12 11.22 5.55
CA VAL A 132 18.34 10.62 4.47
C VAL A 132 18.50 9.11 4.53
N THR A 133 17.48 8.43 5.03
CA THR A 133 17.39 6.96 4.96
C THR A 133 17.30 6.52 3.50
N LYS A 134 18.31 5.81 3.00
CA LYS A 134 18.37 5.30 1.62
C LYS A 134 18.01 3.82 1.49
N THR A 135 18.19 3.07 2.57
CA THR A 135 17.95 1.64 2.61
C THR A 135 17.14 1.26 3.84
N LEU A 136 16.33 0.21 3.71
CA LEU A 136 15.50 -0.35 4.76
C LEU A 136 15.66 -1.86 4.79
N SER A 137 15.42 -2.49 5.93
CA SER A 137 15.43 -3.95 6.02
C SER A 137 14.19 -4.51 5.33
N ALA A 138 14.36 -5.52 4.47
CA ALA A 138 13.24 -6.23 3.88
C ALA A 138 12.41 -6.98 4.94
N GLY A 139 13.02 -7.33 6.08
CA GLY A 139 12.32 -7.91 7.23
C GLY A 139 11.37 -6.95 7.95
N ASP A 140 11.45 -5.64 7.69
CA ASP A 140 10.59 -4.63 8.35
C ASP A 140 9.18 -4.53 7.74
N CYS A 141 8.83 -5.41 6.78
CA CYS A 141 7.49 -5.46 6.23
C CYS A 141 6.49 -5.91 7.31
N PRO A 142 5.44 -5.13 7.62
CA PRO A 142 4.48 -5.47 8.65
C PRO A 142 3.41 -6.47 8.20
N PHE A 143 3.35 -6.79 6.90
CA PHE A 143 2.29 -7.61 6.30
C PHE A 143 2.75 -9.02 5.93
N CYS A 144 4.06 -9.25 5.76
CA CYS A 144 4.59 -10.56 5.45
C CYS A 144 6.02 -10.76 5.99
N SER A 145 6.40 -12.02 6.22
CA SER A 145 7.74 -12.41 6.67
C SER A 145 8.58 -13.13 5.60
N SER A 146 7.98 -13.46 4.45
CA SER A 146 8.62 -14.25 3.41
C SER A 146 9.43 -13.43 2.41
N TRP A 147 9.17 -12.12 2.31
CA TRP A 147 9.77 -11.25 1.31
C TRP A 147 11.29 -11.13 1.46
N GLU A 148 11.80 -11.03 2.69
CA GLU A 148 13.24 -11.00 2.96
C GLU A 148 13.96 -12.21 2.33
N GLY A 149 13.40 -13.41 2.50
CA GLY A 149 13.92 -14.65 1.90
C GLY A 149 13.74 -14.72 0.38
N GLN A 150 12.79 -13.99 -0.21
CA GLN A 150 12.63 -13.88 -1.66
C GLN A 150 13.69 -12.95 -2.25
N VAL A 151 13.88 -11.76 -1.66
CA VAL A 151 14.92 -10.80 -2.08
C VAL A 151 16.31 -11.44 -1.99
N ARG A 152 16.58 -12.18 -0.92
CA ARG A 152 17.85 -12.90 -0.73
C ARG A 152 18.14 -13.89 -1.87
N ARG A 153 17.10 -14.56 -2.40
CA ARG A 153 17.23 -15.53 -3.50
C ARG A 153 17.27 -14.88 -4.88
N ALA A 154 16.64 -13.73 -5.05
CA ALA A 154 16.57 -13.03 -6.32
C ALA A 154 17.92 -12.41 -6.76
N GLY A 155 18.89 -12.29 -5.85
CA GLY A 155 20.25 -11.85 -6.19
C GLY A 155 20.36 -10.36 -6.56
N THR A 156 19.34 -9.54 -6.26
CA THR A 156 19.37 -8.09 -6.42
C THR A 156 20.36 -7.50 -5.42
N THR A 157 21.66 -7.44 -5.78
CA THR A 157 22.81 -6.92 -4.98
C THR A 157 22.44 -6.45 -3.58
N PRO A 158 22.12 -7.37 -2.65
CA PRO A 158 21.68 -6.96 -1.33
C PRO A 158 22.94 -6.61 -0.56
N ILE A 159 23.00 -5.39 -0.01
CA ILE A 159 24.05 -5.06 0.95
C ILE A 159 23.77 -5.90 2.19
N LEU A 160 24.46 -7.03 2.32
CA LEU A 160 24.40 -7.89 3.50
C LEU A 160 25.17 -7.20 4.63
N VAL A 161 24.45 -6.59 5.56
CA VAL A 161 25.02 -6.11 6.82
C VAL A 161 24.47 -7.00 7.94
N ASN A 162 25.36 -7.74 8.62
CA ASN A 162 25.00 -8.56 9.78
C ASN A 162 23.77 -9.47 9.57
N VAL A 163 23.72 -10.23 8.46
CA VAL A 163 22.66 -11.20 8.13
C VAL A 163 21.32 -10.59 7.65
N THR A 164 21.13 -9.27 7.77
CA THR A 164 19.91 -8.57 7.30
C THR A 164 19.97 -8.25 5.81
N VAL A 165 18.83 -8.35 5.13
CA VAL A 165 18.72 -8.02 3.70
C VAL A 165 18.21 -6.59 3.55
N MET A 166 19.09 -5.70 3.11
CA MET A 166 18.77 -4.30 2.87
C MET A 166 18.28 -4.08 1.44
N VAL A 167 17.21 -3.30 1.29
CA VAL A 167 16.59 -2.88 0.02
C VAL A 167 16.55 -1.36 -0.06
N ASP A 168 16.45 -0.82 -1.27
CA ASP A 168 16.24 0.63 -1.42
C ASP A 168 14.82 1.03 -0.95
N VAL A 169 14.67 2.31 -0.60
CA VAL A 169 13.42 2.87 -0.09
C VAL A 169 12.25 2.74 -1.07
N GLU A 170 12.51 2.74 -2.38
CA GLU A 170 11.48 2.63 -3.41
C GLU A 170 10.97 1.19 -3.54
N GLN A 171 11.87 0.19 -3.48
CA GLN A 171 11.52 -1.23 -3.40
C GLN A 171 10.69 -1.53 -2.17
N PHE A 172 11.09 -1.02 -1.00
CA PHE A 172 10.34 -1.20 0.24
C PHE A 172 8.95 -0.54 0.16
N LYS A 173 8.88 0.71 -0.32
CA LYS A 173 7.61 1.41 -0.54
C LYS A 173 6.67 0.59 -1.41
N ASN A 174 7.13 0.17 -2.59
CA ASN A 174 6.29 -0.51 -3.57
C ASN A 174 5.83 -1.88 -3.06
N HIS A 175 6.68 -2.61 -2.33
CA HIS A 175 6.30 -3.88 -1.72
C HIS A 175 5.18 -3.71 -0.68
N VAL A 176 5.36 -2.78 0.27
CA VAL A 176 4.38 -2.56 1.34
C VAL A 176 3.09 -1.93 0.79
N ALA A 177 3.21 -1.02 -0.19
CA ALA A 177 2.06 -0.43 -0.89
C ALA A 177 1.20 -1.51 -1.57
N ALA A 178 1.81 -2.50 -2.22
CA ALA A 178 1.07 -3.60 -2.85
C ALA A 178 0.18 -4.36 -1.85
N HIS A 179 0.69 -4.64 -0.65
CA HIS A 179 -0.12 -5.25 0.42
C HIS A 179 -1.29 -4.36 0.85
N GLN A 180 -1.07 -3.06 1.00
CA GLN A 180 -2.14 -2.13 1.37
C GLN A 180 -3.21 -2.02 0.27
N GLU A 181 -2.81 -2.01 -1.00
CA GLU A 181 -3.70 -2.04 -2.16
C GLU A 181 -4.56 -3.30 -2.21
N GLU A 182 -3.97 -4.49 -2.00
CA GLU A 182 -4.70 -5.75 -1.92
C GLU A 182 -5.75 -5.72 -0.80
N LEU A 183 -5.38 -5.24 0.38
CA LEU A 183 -6.29 -5.11 1.52
C LEU A 183 -7.44 -4.13 1.22
N ALA A 184 -7.15 -3.01 0.56
CA ALA A 184 -8.15 -2.03 0.17
C ALA A 184 -9.17 -2.61 -0.83
N VAL A 185 -8.70 -3.37 -1.83
CA VAL A 185 -9.58 -4.05 -2.81
C VAL A 185 -10.42 -5.13 -2.13
N LEU A 186 -9.83 -5.93 -1.24
CA LEU A 186 -10.57 -6.96 -0.50
C LEU A 186 -11.63 -6.35 0.43
N ALA A 187 -11.35 -5.19 1.04
CA ALA A 187 -12.32 -4.48 1.87
C ALA A 187 -13.57 -4.08 1.08
N LEU A 188 -13.43 -3.67 -0.20
CA LEU A 188 -14.58 -3.41 -1.08
C LEU A 188 -15.43 -4.65 -1.32
N LEU A 189 -14.80 -5.82 -1.52
CA LEU A 189 -15.51 -7.09 -1.79
C LEU A 189 -16.26 -7.61 -0.57
N GLY A 190 -15.85 -7.22 0.64
CA GLY A 190 -16.47 -7.59 1.91
C GLY A 190 -17.68 -6.74 2.32
N LEU A 191 -17.97 -5.64 1.62
CA LEU A 191 -19.11 -4.77 1.96
C LEU A 191 -20.44 -5.46 1.60
N PRO A 192 -21.40 -5.59 2.55
CA PRO A 192 -22.70 -6.20 2.27
C PRO A 192 -23.49 -5.36 1.26
N SER A 193 -23.43 -5.80 0.00
CA SER A 193 -24.38 -5.59 -1.09
C SER A 193 -25.24 -4.31 -1.04
N ARG A 194 -24.73 -3.23 -1.64
CA ARG A 194 -25.57 -2.43 -2.56
C ARG A 194 -25.15 -2.49 -4.02
N THR A 195 -24.00 -3.07 -4.31
CA THR A 195 -23.64 -3.46 -5.67
C THR A 195 -22.68 -4.64 -5.54
N LYS A 196 -23.20 -5.86 -5.71
CA LYS A 196 -22.35 -6.88 -6.32
C LYS A 196 -21.78 -6.23 -7.58
N LEU A 197 -20.48 -6.32 -7.79
CA LEU A 197 -19.85 -6.12 -9.10
C LEU A 197 -20.36 -7.21 -10.06
N SER A 198 -21.66 -7.23 -10.33
CA SER A 198 -22.27 -7.82 -11.51
C SER A 198 -22.12 -6.82 -12.66
N ILE A 199 -20.88 -6.44 -12.92
CA ILE A 199 -20.45 -5.77 -14.14
C ILE A 199 -19.26 -6.61 -14.63
N TRP A 200 -19.55 -7.87 -14.91
CA TRP A 200 -18.77 -8.64 -15.84
C TRP A 200 -19.72 -8.87 -17.00
N VAL A 201 -19.58 -8.00 -18.00
CA VAL A 201 -20.03 -8.14 -19.39
C VAL A 201 -21.05 -9.26 -19.59
N SER A 202 -22.33 -8.91 -19.69
CA SER A 202 -23.29 -9.74 -20.42
C SER A 202 -22.79 -9.82 -21.86
N GLN A 203 -22.12 -10.91 -22.22
CA GLN A 203 -22.13 -11.35 -23.61
C GLN A 203 -23.58 -11.73 -23.90
N GLU A 204 -24.27 -10.89 -24.66
CA GLU A 204 -25.49 -11.34 -25.32
C GLU A 204 -25.08 -12.44 -26.30
N ASP A 205 -25.60 -13.65 -26.06
CA ASP A 205 -25.62 -14.73 -27.04
C ASP A 205 -26.22 -14.18 -28.34
N PRO A 206 -25.58 -14.31 -29.50
CA PRO A 206 -26.27 -14.07 -30.76
C PRO A 206 -27.37 -15.12 -30.90
N SER A 207 -28.63 -14.67 -30.89
CA SER A 207 -29.79 -15.52 -31.21
C SER A 207 -29.56 -16.28 -32.53
N PRO A 208 -29.94 -17.56 -32.61
CA PRO A 208 -29.89 -18.30 -33.85
C PRO A 208 -30.94 -17.73 -34.82
N GLN A 209 -30.47 -17.17 -35.93
CA GLN A 209 -31.30 -16.81 -37.07
C GLN A 209 -31.91 -18.09 -37.65
N LEU A 210 -33.22 -18.26 -37.50
CA LEU A 210 -33.99 -19.25 -38.23
C LEU A 210 -34.12 -18.78 -39.69
N LEU A 211 -33.59 -19.58 -40.62
CA LEU A 211 -33.81 -19.40 -42.05
C LEU A 211 -35.28 -19.74 -42.39
N PRO A 212 -35.97 -18.96 -43.23
CA PRO A 212 -37.25 -19.37 -43.79
C PRO A 212 -37.04 -20.44 -44.89
N THR A 213 -37.95 -21.41 -44.91
CA THR A 213 -38.17 -22.42 -45.96
C THR A 213 -38.59 -21.80 -47.29
#